data_AF-A0A812THH5-F1
#
_entry.id   AF-A0A812THH5-F1
#
_cell.length_a   1.000
_cell.length_b   1.000
_cell.length_c   1.000
_cell.angle_alpha   90.00
_cell.angle_beta   90.00
_cell.angle_gamma   90.00
#
_symmetry.space_group_name_H-M   'P 1'
#
loop_
_entity.id
_entity.type
_entity.pdbx_description
1 polymer ?
#
loop_
_entity_poly.entity_id
_entity_poly.type
_entity_poly.pdbx_seq_one_letter_code
_entity_poly.pdbx_strand_id
1 'polypeptide(L)'
;MDTNTSAALMLERQASDTSSGCADKNWQCYGWARLGYCSSNAAYMRSNCRRSCNVCGGNGGGRQDCKGINEPCWINAQCCSARCAMPTYHCRPVGGPGFR
;
A
#
# COMPACT_ATOMS: atom_id res chain seq x y z
N MET A 1 -19.61 -4.75 41.24
CA MET A 1 -18.49 -5.66 41.56
C MET A 1 -18.51 -6.74 40.50
N ASP A 2 -18.03 -6.42 39.31
CA ASP A 2 -17.86 -7.41 38.26
C ASP A 2 -16.45 -7.96 38.41
N THR A 3 -16.41 -9.11 39.07
CA THR A 3 -15.22 -9.90 39.34
C THR A 3 -14.53 -10.25 38.03
N ASN A 4 -13.46 -9.52 37.74
CA ASN A 4 -12.22 -10.01 37.17
C ASN A 4 -12.31 -11.44 36.59
N THR A 5 -12.81 -11.55 35.36
CA THR A 5 -12.51 -12.71 34.49
C THR A 5 -11.80 -12.18 33.27
N SER A 6 -10.68 -11.50 33.53
CA SER A 6 -9.73 -10.96 32.55
C SER A 6 -8.92 -12.06 31.82
N ALA A 7 -9.45 -13.29 31.76
CA ALA A 7 -8.78 -14.46 31.20
C ALA A 7 -9.61 -15.19 30.12
N ALA A 8 -10.81 -14.72 29.75
CA ALA A 8 -11.67 -15.44 28.81
C ALA A 8 -12.38 -14.59 27.72
N LEU A 9 -12.17 -13.27 27.63
CA LEU A 9 -12.81 -12.42 26.61
C LEU A 9 -11.80 -11.54 25.87
N MET A 10 -10.79 -12.16 25.26
CA MET A 10 -9.86 -11.54 24.30
C MET A 10 -10.03 -12.10 22.88
N LEU A 11 -11.21 -12.61 22.52
CA LEU A 11 -11.43 -13.28 21.22
C LEU A 11 -12.68 -12.84 20.44
N GLU A 12 -13.25 -11.66 20.72
CA GLU A 12 -14.33 -11.07 19.89
C GLU A 12 -14.17 -9.58 19.61
N ARG A 13 -12.92 -9.07 19.54
CA ARG A 13 -12.66 -7.80 18.86
C ARG A 13 -12.13 -8.10 17.47
N GLN A 14 -13.09 -8.20 16.55
CA GLN A 14 -12.94 -8.65 15.18
C GLN A 14 -11.71 -8.06 14.50
N ALA A 15 -10.80 -8.99 14.16
CA ALA A 15 -9.63 -8.83 13.33
C ALA A 15 -10.04 -8.44 11.90
N SER A 16 -10.19 -7.14 11.66
CA SER A 16 -10.34 -6.57 10.31
C SER A 16 -9.12 -5.74 9.91
N ASP A 17 -7.91 -6.13 10.35
CA ASP A 17 -6.66 -5.56 9.86
C ASP A 17 -5.47 -6.53 9.99
N THR A 18 -5.72 -7.79 9.62
CA THR A 18 -4.66 -8.66 9.11
C THR A 18 -5.08 -9.04 7.71
N SER A 19 -4.35 -8.53 6.72
CA SER A 19 -4.46 -8.85 5.30
C SER A 19 -4.09 -10.31 5.02
N SER A 20 -4.86 -11.25 5.59
CA SER A 20 -4.67 -12.70 5.54
C SER A 20 -5.01 -13.30 4.17
N GLY A 21 -4.53 -12.70 3.09
CA GLY A 21 -4.73 -13.25 1.75
C GLY A 21 -3.94 -12.59 0.63
N CYS A 22 -3.28 -11.45 0.86
CA CYS A 22 -2.48 -10.80 -0.17
C CYS A 22 -1.05 -11.34 -0.20
N ALA A 23 -0.89 -12.58 -0.64
CA ALA A 23 0.43 -13.14 -0.88
C ALA A 23 0.43 -13.88 -2.22
N ASP A 24 1.62 -13.93 -2.81
CA ASP A 24 1.87 -14.81 -3.93
C ASP A 24 2.05 -16.23 -3.40
N LYS A 25 1.23 -17.14 -3.91
CA LYS A 25 1.26 -18.59 -3.61
C LYS A 25 2.35 -19.32 -4.38
N ASN A 26 2.92 -18.69 -5.42
CA ASN A 26 3.96 -19.26 -6.24
C ASN A 26 5.15 -18.29 -6.38
N TRP A 27 6.37 -18.80 -6.29
CA TRP A 27 7.59 -18.04 -6.50
C TRP A 27 7.71 -17.51 -7.94
N GLN A 28 7.09 -18.19 -8.92
CA GLN A 28 7.08 -17.76 -10.32
C GLN A 28 6.14 -16.58 -10.59
N CYS A 29 5.31 -16.19 -9.63
CA CYS A 29 4.34 -15.09 -9.78
C CYS A 29 5.00 -13.79 -10.23
N TYR A 30 6.22 -13.49 -9.76
CA TYR A 30 6.97 -12.32 -10.20
C TYR A 30 7.34 -12.38 -11.69
N GLY A 31 7.82 -13.53 -12.16
CA GLY A 31 8.18 -13.73 -13.57
C GLY A 31 6.96 -13.64 -14.48
N TRP A 32 5.86 -14.30 -14.09
CA TRP A 32 4.61 -14.26 -14.85
C TRP A 32 3.97 -12.86 -14.86
N ALA A 33 4.04 -12.12 -13.76
CA ALA A 33 3.58 -10.74 -13.73
C ALA A 33 4.37 -9.86 -14.71
N ARG A 34 5.71 -10.00 -14.78
CA ARG A 34 6.55 -9.29 -15.77
C ARG A 34 6.25 -9.68 -17.21
N LEU A 35 5.88 -10.94 -17.44
CA LEU A 35 5.48 -11.44 -18.76
C LEU A 35 4.04 -11.08 -19.13
N GLY A 36 3.30 -10.35 -18.29
CA GLY A 36 1.94 -9.89 -18.59
C GLY A 36 0.83 -10.90 -18.30
N TYR A 37 1.11 -11.97 -17.55
CA TYR A 37 0.11 -12.99 -17.21
C TYR A 37 -1.00 -12.44 -16.29
N CYS A 38 -0.77 -11.30 -15.63
CA CYS A 38 -1.83 -10.60 -14.89
C CYS A 38 -3.01 -10.21 -15.80
N SER A 39 -2.75 -10.02 -17.10
CA SER A 39 -3.76 -9.70 -18.12
C SER A 39 -4.13 -10.93 -18.93
N SER A 40 -3.13 -11.69 -19.43
CA SER A 40 -3.35 -12.85 -20.29
C SER A 40 -3.88 -14.08 -19.54
N ASN A 41 -3.60 -14.19 -18.24
CA ASN A 41 -4.09 -15.25 -17.36
C ASN A 41 -4.52 -14.69 -15.99
N ALA A 42 -5.37 -13.66 -16.05
CA ALA A 42 -5.82 -12.93 -14.88
C ALA A 42 -6.53 -13.82 -13.84
N ALA A 43 -7.26 -14.84 -14.27
CA ALA A 43 -7.95 -15.76 -13.37
C ALA A 43 -6.96 -16.53 -12.48
N TYR A 44 -5.95 -17.16 -13.08
CA TYR A 44 -4.92 -17.88 -12.34
C TYR A 44 -4.12 -16.94 -11.44
N MET A 45 -3.71 -15.78 -11.99
CA MET A 45 -2.89 -14.83 -11.26
C MET A 45 -3.66 -14.14 -10.13
N ARG A 46 -4.98 -13.91 -10.24
CA ARG A 46 -5.79 -13.37 -9.14
C ARG A 46 -6.04 -14.36 -8.01
N SER A 47 -5.92 -15.65 -8.26
CA SER A 47 -6.05 -16.67 -7.20
C SER A 47 -4.71 -17.04 -6.57
N ASN A 48 -3.63 -16.99 -7.35
CA ASN A 48 -2.30 -17.46 -6.95
C ASN A 48 -1.26 -16.35 -6.81
N CYS A 49 -1.36 -15.28 -7.56
CA CYS A 49 -0.32 -14.25 -7.69
C CYS A 49 -0.88 -12.85 -7.40
N ARG A 50 -1.62 -12.75 -6.30
CA ARG A 50 -2.41 -11.55 -5.96
C ARG A 50 -1.54 -10.33 -5.72
N ARG A 51 -0.40 -10.55 -5.08
CA ARG A 51 0.56 -9.51 -4.73
C ARG A 51 1.36 -9.09 -5.95
N SER A 52 1.85 -10.05 -6.73
CA SER A 52 2.58 -9.79 -7.98
C SER A 52 1.72 -9.07 -9.03
N CYS A 53 0.41 -9.33 -9.08
CA CYS A 53 -0.51 -8.61 -9.95
C CYS A 53 -1.15 -7.38 -9.32
N ASN A 54 -0.77 -7.00 -8.08
CA ASN A 54 -1.31 -5.85 -7.37
C ASN A 54 -2.85 -5.86 -7.27
N VAL A 55 -3.47 -7.05 -7.24
CA VAL A 55 -4.93 -7.22 -7.18
C VAL A 55 -5.45 -7.40 -5.75
N CYS A 56 -4.58 -7.19 -4.77
CA CYS A 56 -4.98 -7.21 -3.39
C CYS A 56 -5.84 -5.99 -3.08
N GLY A 57 -7.14 -6.20 -2.98
CA GLY A 57 -8.14 -5.20 -2.64
C GLY A 57 -8.15 -4.79 -1.16
N GLY A 58 -6.99 -4.74 -0.52
CA GLY A 58 -6.82 -4.16 0.81
C GLY A 58 -5.75 -3.09 0.69
N ASN A 59 -6.05 -1.89 1.17
CA ASN A 59 -5.13 -0.77 1.28
C ASN A 59 -3.74 -1.23 1.75
N GLY A 60 -2.84 -1.47 0.81
CA GLY A 60 -1.57 -2.16 1.08
C GLY A 60 -0.76 -2.44 -0.19
N GLY A 61 -1.05 -1.71 -1.28
CA GLY A 61 -0.21 -1.67 -2.46
C GLY A 61 0.85 -0.61 -2.27
N GLY A 62 2.10 -1.02 -2.12
CA GLY A 62 3.25 -0.13 -1.98
C GLY A 62 3.36 0.93 -3.07
N ARG A 63 2.78 2.08 -2.80
CA ARG A 63 3.42 3.38 -2.98
C ARG A 63 3.44 3.94 -1.56
N GLN A 64 4.60 4.42 -1.11
CA GLN A 64 4.70 5.04 0.23
C GLN A 64 3.51 5.97 0.40
N ASP A 65 2.89 5.99 1.59
CA ASP A 65 1.77 6.87 1.95
C ASP A 65 1.98 8.26 1.33
N CYS A 66 1.48 8.42 0.12
CA CYS A 66 1.96 9.49 -0.73
C CYS A 66 1.12 10.69 -0.33
N LYS A 67 1.77 11.59 0.38
CA LYS A 67 1.10 12.74 0.97
C LYS A 67 0.65 13.69 -0.14
N GLY A 68 -0.52 14.29 0.06
CA GLY A 68 -1.14 15.25 -0.85
C GLY A 68 -0.37 16.57 -0.95
N ILE A 69 -0.85 17.51 -1.76
CA ILE A 69 -0.30 18.87 -1.81
C ILE A 69 -0.55 19.57 -0.47
N ASN A 70 0.41 20.39 -0.01
CA ASN A 70 0.42 21.04 1.31
C ASN A 70 0.50 20.11 2.52
N GLU A 71 0.83 18.84 2.33
CA GLU A 71 1.14 17.95 3.43
C GLU A 71 2.63 18.01 3.82
N PRO A 72 2.99 17.78 5.10
CA PRO A 72 4.35 17.86 5.58
C PRO A 72 5.23 16.74 5.01
N CYS A 73 6.39 17.10 4.47
CA CYS A 73 7.32 16.21 3.78
C CYS A 73 8.77 16.41 4.24
N TRP A 74 9.57 15.35 4.10
CA TRP A 74 11.00 15.37 4.44
C TRP A 74 11.89 14.94 3.26
N ILE A 75 11.34 14.27 2.23
CA ILE A 75 12.00 13.87 0.98
C ILE A 75 11.00 13.86 -0.19
N ASN A 76 11.50 13.91 -1.43
CA ASN A 76 10.65 13.90 -2.64
C ASN A 76 9.80 12.62 -2.78
N ALA A 77 10.22 11.50 -2.19
CA ALA A 77 9.51 10.22 -2.24
C ALA A 77 8.22 10.20 -1.38
N GLN A 78 7.97 11.22 -0.55
CA GLN A 78 6.73 11.33 0.24
C GLN A 78 5.60 12.07 -0.49
N CYS A 79 5.88 12.66 -1.67
CA CYS A 79 4.94 13.51 -2.39
C CYS A 79 4.50 12.85 -3.70
N CYS A 80 3.21 12.46 -3.82
CA CYS A 80 2.74 11.54 -4.86
C CYS A 80 3.00 11.97 -6.32
N SER A 81 2.90 13.27 -6.59
CA SER A 81 3.22 13.90 -7.88
C SER A 81 3.77 15.31 -7.64
N ALA A 82 4.47 15.46 -6.53
CA ALA A 82 4.93 16.72 -5.99
C ALA A 82 6.38 16.57 -5.51
N ARG A 83 7.04 17.70 -5.27
CA ARG A 83 8.36 17.72 -4.62
C ARG A 83 8.23 18.31 -3.24
N CYS A 84 9.17 17.95 -2.38
CA CYS A 84 9.26 18.57 -1.09
C CYS A 84 9.87 19.98 -1.26
N ALA A 85 9.07 21.01 -0.99
CA ALA A 85 9.50 22.39 -1.17
C ALA A 85 10.20 22.92 0.09
N MET A 86 11.49 23.25 -0.03
CA MET A 86 12.24 23.96 1.01
C MET A 86 11.98 25.47 0.92
N PRO A 87 11.94 26.23 2.03
CA PRO A 87 12.13 25.81 3.44
C PRO A 87 10.81 25.36 4.10
N THR A 88 9.70 25.35 3.36
CA THR A 88 8.39 25.08 3.93
C THR A 88 8.20 23.62 4.38
N TYR A 89 8.99 22.67 3.87
CA TYR A 89 8.85 21.23 4.15
C TYR A 89 7.42 20.70 3.86
N HIS A 90 6.81 21.18 2.78
CA HIS A 90 5.49 20.73 2.32
C HIS A 90 5.52 20.27 0.85
N CYS A 91 4.70 19.30 0.51
CA CYS A 91 4.56 18.79 -0.85
C CYS A 91 3.94 19.85 -1.77
N ARG A 92 4.63 20.22 -2.86
CA ARG A 92 4.14 21.16 -3.89
C ARG A 92 4.19 20.56 -5.31
N PRO A 93 3.26 20.92 -6.21
CA PRO A 93 3.18 20.33 -7.55
C PRO A 93 4.45 20.53 -8.38
N VAL A 94 4.87 19.50 -9.12
CA VAL A 94 5.96 19.61 -10.10
C VAL A 94 5.44 20.21 -11.40
N GLY A 95 5.43 21.53 -11.49
CA GLY A 95 4.93 22.20 -12.70
C GLY A 95 4.77 23.72 -12.62
N GLY A 96 5.46 24.38 -11.69
CA GLY A 96 5.49 25.86 -11.64
C GLY A 96 6.72 26.41 -12.36
N PRO A 97 6.62 27.60 -12.99
CA PRO A 97 7.77 28.23 -13.64
C PRO A 97 8.74 28.74 -12.57
N GLY A 98 10.01 28.35 -12.67
CA GLY A 98 11.11 29.06 -12.00
C GLY A 98 11.91 28.27 -10.98
N PHE A 99 12.94 27.56 -11.46
CA PHE A 99 14.22 27.51 -10.78
C PHE A 99 15.24 28.11 -11.75
N ARG A 100 15.60 29.38 -11.52
CA ARG A 100 16.87 29.96 -11.97
C ARG A 100 17.88 29.73 -10.86
#